data_AF-A0A1A5YAJ9-F1
#
_entry.id   AF-A0A1A5YAJ9-F1
#
_cell.length_a   1.000
_cell.length_b   1.000
_cell.length_c   1.000
_cell.angle_alpha   90.00
_cell.angle_beta   90.00
_cell.angle_gamma   90.00
#
_symmetry.space_group_name_H-M   'P 1'
#
loop_
_entity.id
_entity.type
_entity.pdbx_description
1 polymer ?
#
loop_
_entity_poly.entity_id
_entity_poly.type
_entity_poly.pdbx_seq_one_letter_code
_entity_poly.pdbx_strand_id
1 'polypeptide(L)'
;MLDFLKDIFKKKAPVKEKPPFYPIVCPYCFSKFQPDEVVFRATHHRDDDQDYALQEDELLNRYREKFNLSPIDEIEAVIYPAHIPDENLIYSENVLVALTDNHGMLTRKRLCPHCHNELPLPSGKVPSNIISIVGASASGKSVYMASLIHTLQQTTASNFSAACMPLNAEISRRFRQNYEEPIFERGMMISTTLRDVVQEPFIFQFRFKDETIPPLTLVFFDVAGEGMVDDAYLDIYASHIKNSAGILFMVDPMQIKTIRDRLLVRFGDRQEEFPSQYDEPREIVISLFQNFIGHEEKSATDIPTAVVITKSDMLQHLKEEDGEYIRPNSNVFKNVVHQRSLDLDEFNNINGEVTRFIEKVDRPFKDALDVYFRDTAYFAVSALGANPVNKQITGVVNPIRVDEPLIWLLYKLQYIEGSRSK
;
A
#
# COMPACT_ATOMS: atom_id res chain seq x y z
N MET A 1 -43.57 21.81 -1.18
CA MET A 1 -44.15 20.55 -0.67
C MET A 1 -43.59 19.29 -1.36
N LEU A 2 -42.95 19.39 -2.54
CA LEU A 2 -42.30 18.26 -3.21
C LEU A 2 -40.86 17.95 -2.78
N ASP A 3 -40.13 18.87 -2.16
CA ASP A 3 -38.74 18.62 -1.71
C ASP A 3 -38.64 17.88 -0.37
N PHE A 4 -39.69 17.90 0.45
CA PHE A 4 -39.71 17.23 1.75
C PHE A 4 -39.88 15.71 1.65
N LEU A 5 -40.40 15.21 0.52
CA LEU A 5 -40.62 13.77 0.29
C LEU A 5 -39.40 13.05 -0.30
N LYS A 6 -38.41 13.78 -0.83
CA LYS A 6 -37.17 13.18 -1.37
C LYS A 6 -36.20 12.72 -0.28
N ASP A 7 -36.20 13.36 0.89
CA ASP A 7 -35.33 12.97 2.01
C ASP A 7 -35.81 11.71 2.76
N ILE A 8 -37.08 11.34 2.62
CA ILE A 8 -37.64 10.12 3.26
C ILE A 8 -37.27 8.85 2.47
N PHE A 9 -36.86 8.97 1.20
CA PHE A 9 -36.52 7.85 0.31
C PHE A 9 -35.02 7.70 -0.01
N LYS A 10 -34.12 8.37 0.72
CA LYS A 10 -32.73 7.91 0.77
C LYS A 10 -32.71 6.59 1.52
N LYS A 11 -32.80 5.47 0.77
CA LYS A 11 -32.45 4.14 1.27
C LYS A 11 -31.10 4.27 1.97
N LYS A 12 -31.10 4.33 3.31
CA LYS A 12 -29.89 4.11 4.09
C LYS A 12 -29.28 2.83 3.54
N ALA A 13 -28.03 2.89 3.11
CA ALA A 13 -27.32 1.70 2.69
C ALA A 13 -27.52 0.63 3.79
N PRO A 14 -27.85 -0.63 3.42
CA PRO A 14 -28.07 -1.66 4.42
C PRO A 14 -26.85 -1.69 5.34
N VAL A 15 -27.10 -1.55 6.64
CA VAL A 15 -26.05 -1.64 7.66
C VAL A 15 -25.43 -3.02 7.48
N LYS A 16 -24.20 -3.07 6.96
CA LYS A 16 -23.48 -4.34 6.82
C LYS A 16 -23.32 -4.92 8.22
N GLU A 17 -23.96 -6.06 8.49
CA GLU A 17 -23.79 -6.75 9.77
C GLU A 17 -22.31 -7.09 9.95
N LYS A 18 -21.72 -6.59 11.03
CA LYS A 18 -20.32 -6.86 11.37
C LYS A 18 -20.23 -8.35 11.77
N PRO A 19 -19.45 -9.20 11.07
CA PRO A 19 -19.23 -10.56 11.52
C PRO A 19 -18.58 -10.58 12.91
N PRO A 20 -18.69 -11.69 13.65
CA PRO A 20 -18.14 -11.79 15.00
C PRO A 20 -16.62 -11.55 15.03
N PHE A 21 -15.94 -11.88 13.93
CA PHE A 21 -14.51 -11.63 13.73
C PHE A 21 -14.20 -11.62 12.21
N TYR A 22 -12.97 -11.24 11.87
CA TYR A 22 -12.45 -11.26 10.51
C TYR A 22 -11.21 -12.17 10.42
N PRO A 23 -10.98 -12.85 9.28
CA PRO A 23 -9.70 -13.49 9.02
C PRO A 23 -8.56 -12.48 9.12
N ILE A 24 -7.44 -12.89 9.70
CA ILE A 24 -6.24 -12.08 9.84
C ILE A 24 -5.35 -12.33 8.63
N VAL A 25 -4.93 -11.25 7.97
CA VAL A 25 -3.77 -11.28 7.07
C VAL A 25 -2.59 -10.65 7.79
N CYS A 26 -1.52 -11.41 8.01
CA CYS A 26 -0.32 -10.88 8.64
C CYS A 26 0.31 -9.80 7.75
N PRO A 27 0.60 -8.59 8.26
CA PRO A 27 1.21 -7.53 7.47
C PRO A 27 2.71 -7.76 7.20
N TYR A 28 3.31 -8.80 7.79
CA TYR A 28 4.72 -9.16 7.64
C TYR A 28 4.92 -10.28 6.61
N CYS A 29 4.22 -11.40 6.78
CA CYS A 29 4.38 -12.58 5.92
C CYS A 29 3.19 -12.84 4.98
N PHE A 30 2.13 -12.01 5.03
CA PHE A 30 0.93 -12.11 4.21
C PHE A 30 0.15 -13.43 4.28
N SER A 31 0.49 -14.29 5.25
CA SER A 31 -0.30 -15.48 5.55
C SER A 31 -1.67 -15.08 6.08
N LYS A 32 -2.71 -15.78 5.60
CA LYS A 32 -4.10 -15.59 6.00
C LYS A 32 -4.53 -16.73 6.91
N PHE A 33 -5.01 -16.42 8.10
CA PHE A 33 -5.40 -17.38 9.14
C PHE A 33 -6.56 -16.83 9.99
N GLN A 34 -7.18 -17.68 10.79
CA GLN A 34 -8.28 -17.34 11.66
C GLN A 34 -7.80 -16.76 13.01
N PRO A 35 -8.60 -15.93 13.69
CA PRO A 35 -8.19 -15.31 14.96
C PRO A 35 -7.85 -16.27 16.10
N ASP A 36 -8.38 -17.49 16.07
CA ASP A 36 -8.12 -18.56 17.04
C ASP A 36 -6.77 -19.28 16.80
N GLU A 37 -6.16 -19.11 15.63
CA GLU A 37 -4.81 -19.61 15.32
C GLU A 37 -3.69 -18.71 15.88
N VAL A 38 -4.02 -17.55 16.47
CA VAL A 38 -3.04 -16.60 17.03
C VAL A 38 -2.30 -17.20 18.23
N VAL A 39 -0.98 -17.03 18.26
CA VAL A 39 -0.12 -17.39 19.41
C VAL A 39 0.34 -16.15 20.15
N PHE A 40 0.95 -16.29 21.32
CA PHE A 40 1.35 -15.15 22.17
C PHE A 40 2.82 -15.20 22.53
N ARG A 41 3.46 -14.04 22.73
CA ARG A 41 4.80 -13.96 23.36
C ARG A 41 4.64 -13.83 24.87
N ALA A 42 5.38 -14.61 25.65
CA ALA A 42 5.47 -14.39 27.09
C ALA A 42 6.05 -12.99 27.40
N THR A 43 5.68 -12.43 28.56
CA THR A 43 6.19 -11.12 29.03
C THR A 43 7.29 -11.25 30.07
N HIS A 44 7.68 -12.49 30.37
CA HIS A 44 8.71 -12.85 31.33
C HIS A 44 9.42 -14.11 30.84
N HIS A 45 10.53 -14.45 31.50
CA HIS A 45 11.20 -15.74 31.34
C HIS A 45 11.47 -16.38 32.70
N ARG A 46 11.67 -17.69 32.71
CA ARG A 46 12.01 -18.48 33.90
C ARG A 46 13.03 -19.55 33.56
N ASP A 47 14.15 -19.58 34.28
CA ASP A 47 15.19 -20.58 34.09
C ASP A 47 14.81 -21.96 34.66
N ASP A 48 13.88 -21.99 35.62
CA ASP A 48 13.38 -23.19 36.29
C ASP A 48 12.18 -23.84 35.58
N ASP A 49 11.69 -23.23 34.49
CA ASP A 49 10.59 -23.72 33.68
C ASP A 49 10.96 -23.71 32.20
N GLN A 50 11.15 -24.89 31.62
CA GLN A 50 11.55 -25.04 30.22
C GLN A 50 10.54 -24.41 29.24
N ASP A 51 9.26 -24.35 29.60
CA ASP A 51 8.22 -23.78 28.73
C ASP A 51 8.28 -22.24 28.71
N TYR A 52 8.98 -21.62 29.66
CA TYR A 52 9.13 -20.16 29.79
C TYR A 52 10.59 -19.70 29.79
N ALA A 53 11.55 -20.61 29.53
CA ALA A 53 12.94 -20.24 29.38
C ALA A 53 13.15 -19.38 28.12
N LEU A 54 14.17 -18.51 28.15
CA LEU A 54 14.64 -17.84 26.94
C LEU A 54 15.07 -18.89 25.93
N GLN A 55 14.61 -18.73 24.70
CA GLN A 55 14.81 -19.70 23.64
C GLN A 55 15.00 -19.01 22.30
N GLU A 56 15.46 -19.78 21.32
CA GLU A 56 15.45 -19.35 19.94
C GLU A 56 14.02 -19.44 19.38
N ASP A 57 13.63 -18.46 18.58
CA ASP A 57 12.41 -18.54 17.79
C ASP A 57 12.72 -18.79 16.31
N GLU A 58 12.68 -20.06 15.91
CA GLU A 58 13.01 -20.49 14.54
C GLU A 58 12.09 -19.86 13.47
N LEU A 59 10.82 -19.60 13.77
CA LEU A 59 9.88 -19.02 12.80
C LEU A 59 10.17 -17.53 12.61
N LEU A 60 10.45 -16.82 13.71
CA LEU A 60 10.88 -15.42 13.65
C LEU A 60 12.25 -15.29 12.99
N ASN A 61 13.21 -16.14 13.33
CA ASN A 61 14.56 -16.09 12.75
C ASN A 61 14.54 -16.42 11.26
N ARG A 62 13.74 -17.40 10.80
CA ARG A 62 13.52 -17.63 9.36
C ARG A 62 12.89 -16.44 8.65
N TYR A 63 11.99 -15.71 9.31
CA TYR A 63 11.49 -14.46 8.75
C TYR A 63 12.60 -13.41 8.67
N ARG A 64 13.38 -13.20 9.73
CA ARG A 64 14.47 -12.21 9.81
C ARG A 64 15.56 -12.45 8.78
N GLU A 65 15.92 -13.72 8.57
CA GLU A 65 16.89 -14.15 7.57
C GLU A 65 16.51 -13.71 6.15
N LYS A 66 15.22 -13.79 5.78
CA LYS A 66 14.71 -13.30 4.48
C LYS A 66 14.97 -11.82 4.26
N PHE A 67 15.17 -11.04 5.32
CA PHE A 67 15.46 -9.60 5.27
C PHE A 67 16.90 -9.26 5.64
N ASN A 68 17.81 -10.25 5.64
CA ASN A 68 19.20 -10.10 6.06
C ASN A 68 19.36 -9.48 7.46
N LEU A 69 18.41 -9.72 8.35
CA LEU A 69 18.46 -9.25 9.72
C LEU A 69 19.15 -10.29 10.59
N SER A 70 19.98 -9.85 11.54
CA SER A 70 20.64 -10.74 12.49
C SER A 70 19.60 -11.57 13.27
N PRO A 71 19.85 -12.87 13.51
CA PRO A 71 18.97 -13.70 14.33
C PRO A 71 18.89 -13.16 15.76
N ILE A 72 17.84 -13.59 16.47
CA ILE A 72 17.69 -13.36 17.91
C ILE A 72 17.92 -14.71 18.59
N ASP A 73 18.99 -14.79 19.38
CA ASP A 73 19.41 -16.04 20.05
C ASP A 73 18.55 -16.33 21.30
N GLU A 74 18.15 -15.28 22.02
CA GLU A 74 17.38 -15.38 23.26
C GLU A 74 16.17 -14.43 23.20
N ILE A 75 14.98 -15.01 23.19
CA ILE A 75 13.71 -14.28 23.27
C ILE A 75 12.73 -15.05 24.17
N GLU A 76 11.72 -14.36 24.71
CA GLU A 76 10.71 -15.00 25.54
C GLU A 76 9.91 -16.06 24.76
N ALA A 77 9.41 -17.06 25.51
CA ALA A 77 8.70 -18.19 24.94
C ALA A 77 7.43 -17.82 24.16
N VAL A 78 7.09 -18.65 23.16
CA VAL A 78 5.81 -18.58 22.46
C VAL A 78 4.78 -19.44 23.21
N ILE A 79 3.68 -18.82 23.59
CA ILE A 79 2.56 -19.44 24.29
C ILE A 79 1.48 -19.79 23.26
N TYR A 80 1.15 -21.07 23.18
CA TYR A 80 0.05 -21.58 22.37
C TYR A 80 -1.25 -21.59 23.21
N PRO A 81 -2.32 -20.90 22.78
CA PRO A 81 -3.56 -20.85 23.56
C PRO A 81 -4.17 -22.21 23.87
N ALA A 82 -3.92 -23.23 23.03
CA ALA A 82 -4.36 -24.60 23.25
C ALA A 82 -3.82 -25.24 24.55
N HIS A 83 -2.75 -24.69 25.13
CA HIS A 83 -2.15 -25.17 26.39
C HIS A 83 -2.60 -24.34 27.61
N ILE A 84 -3.46 -23.34 27.42
CA ILE A 84 -3.92 -22.43 28.47
C ILE A 84 -5.38 -22.74 28.80
N PRO A 85 -5.75 -22.84 30.10
CA PRO A 85 -7.15 -23.03 30.49
C PRO A 85 -8.07 -21.93 29.94
N ASP A 86 -9.27 -22.29 29.48
CA ASP A 86 -10.23 -21.34 28.89
C ASP A 86 -10.54 -20.13 29.79
N GLU A 87 -10.56 -20.32 31.11
CA GLU A 87 -10.78 -19.26 32.10
C GLU A 87 -9.69 -18.17 32.13
N ASN A 88 -8.51 -18.50 31.60
CA ASN A 88 -7.37 -17.59 31.49
C ASN A 88 -7.29 -16.92 30.11
N LEU A 89 -8.17 -17.27 29.17
CA LEU A 89 -8.25 -16.65 27.85
C LEU A 89 -9.14 -15.41 27.88
N ILE A 90 -8.64 -14.29 27.38
CA ILE A 90 -9.34 -13.01 27.43
C ILE A 90 -9.75 -12.59 26.03
N TYR A 91 -11.06 -12.57 25.80
CA TYR A 91 -11.66 -12.18 24.52
C TYR A 91 -12.19 -10.74 24.56
N SER A 92 -12.10 -10.05 23.42
CA SER A 92 -12.70 -8.74 23.21
C SER A 92 -13.25 -8.70 21.80
N GLU A 93 -14.55 -8.38 21.66
CA GLU A 93 -15.27 -8.48 20.38
C GLU A 93 -15.10 -9.87 19.73
N ASN A 94 -15.24 -10.96 20.51
CA ASN A 94 -15.05 -12.35 20.09
C ASN A 94 -13.66 -12.72 19.55
N VAL A 95 -12.66 -11.86 19.75
CA VAL A 95 -11.28 -12.09 19.35
C VAL A 95 -10.41 -12.29 20.58
N LEU A 96 -9.57 -13.33 20.60
CA LEU A 96 -8.59 -13.56 21.65
C LEU A 96 -7.55 -12.44 21.64
N VAL A 97 -7.55 -11.61 22.68
CA VAL A 97 -6.69 -10.41 22.76
C VAL A 97 -5.59 -10.51 23.80
N ALA A 98 -5.76 -11.37 24.78
CA ALA A 98 -4.80 -11.58 25.85
C ALA A 98 -5.01 -12.96 26.48
N LEU A 99 -3.99 -13.43 27.20
CA LEU A 99 -4.10 -14.59 28.06
C LEU A 99 -3.28 -14.39 29.33
N THR A 100 -3.69 -15.06 30.40
CA THR A 100 -2.91 -15.21 31.62
C THR A 100 -2.23 -16.57 31.58
N ASP A 101 -0.92 -16.59 31.74
CA ASP A 101 -0.14 -17.81 31.68
C ASP A 101 -0.20 -18.63 32.99
N ASN A 102 0.47 -19.79 33.02
CA ASN A 102 0.43 -20.70 34.17
C ASN A 102 1.12 -20.13 35.42
N HIS A 103 1.85 -19.03 35.29
CA HIS A 103 2.49 -18.29 36.38
C HIS A 103 1.69 -17.06 36.81
N GLY A 104 0.48 -16.87 36.27
CA GLY A 104 -0.38 -15.74 36.58
C GLY A 104 0.02 -14.44 35.87
N MET A 105 0.88 -14.50 34.85
CA MET A 105 1.37 -13.33 34.12
C MET A 105 0.52 -13.07 32.89
N LEU A 106 0.05 -11.82 32.76
CA LEU A 106 -0.78 -11.39 31.64
C LEU A 106 0.07 -11.02 30.43
N THR A 107 -0.18 -11.63 29.27
CA THR A 107 0.37 -11.19 27.98
C THR A 107 -0.70 -10.70 27.02
N ARG A 108 -0.35 -9.65 26.25
CA ARG A 108 -1.15 -9.08 25.16
C ARG A 108 -0.41 -9.11 23.82
N LYS A 109 0.82 -9.65 23.80
CA LYS A 109 1.69 -9.68 22.61
C LYS A 109 1.24 -10.82 21.69
N ARG A 110 0.26 -10.53 20.85
CA ARG A 110 -0.28 -11.46 19.85
C ARG A 110 0.68 -11.61 18.68
N LEU A 111 0.94 -12.83 18.25
CA LEU A 111 1.89 -13.14 17.18
C LEU A 111 1.21 -13.87 16.03
N CYS A 112 1.75 -13.69 14.83
CA CYS A 112 1.38 -14.52 13.68
C CYS A 112 1.88 -15.96 13.88
N PRO A 113 1.04 -17.00 13.72
CA PRO A 113 1.47 -18.39 13.89
C PRO A 113 2.48 -18.87 12.83
N HIS A 114 2.67 -18.12 11.74
CA HIS A 114 3.55 -18.50 10.62
C HIS A 114 4.91 -17.79 10.61
N CYS A 115 5.06 -16.66 11.31
CA CYS A 115 6.33 -15.91 11.33
C CYS A 115 6.66 -15.30 12.70
N HIS A 116 5.79 -15.48 13.69
CA HIS A 116 5.95 -14.97 15.06
C HIS A 116 6.21 -13.46 15.21
N ASN A 117 5.99 -12.67 14.16
CA ASN A 117 5.93 -11.20 14.26
C ASN A 117 4.68 -10.77 15.03
N GLU A 118 4.82 -9.70 15.82
CA GLU A 118 3.73 -9.12 16.59
C GLU A 118 2.65 -8.55 15.66
N LEU A 119 1.41 -9.00 15.84
CA LEU A 119 0.28 -8.55 15.03
C LEU A 119 -0.22 -7.18 15.50
N PRO A 120 -0.68 -6.31 14.59
CA PRO A 120 -1.38 -5.10 14.97
C PRO A 120 -2.54 -5.43 15.92
N LEU A 121 -2.71 -4.64 16.99
CA LEU A 121 -3.79 -4.80 17.97
C LEU A 121 -5.19 -5.05 17.38
N PRO A 122 -5.65 -4.37 16.31
CA PRO A 122 -6.98 -4.59 15.76
C PRO A 122 -7.12 -5.86 14.92
N SER A 123 -6.05 -6.64 14.69
CA SER A 123 -6.08 -7.85 13.86
C SER A 123 -7.15 -8.82 14.35
N GLY A 124 -8.03 -9.23 13.44
CA GLY A 124 -9.14 -10.14 13.73
C GLY A 124 -10.43 -9.44 14.18
N LYS A 125 -10.35 -8.20 14.68
CA LYS A 125 -11.53 -7.38 15.05
C LYS A 125 -12.08 -6.58 13.88
N VAL A 126 -11.24 -6.31 12.90
CA VAL A 126 -11.53 -5.51 11.71
C VAL A 126 -10.96 -6.20 10.48
N PRO A 127 -11.47 -5.92 9.26
CA PRO A 127 -10.90 -6.47 8.05
C PRO A 127 -9.42 -6.07 7.90
N SER A 128 -8.57 -7.02 7.55
CA SER A 128 -7.20 -6.74 7.11
C SER A 128 -7.25 -6.09 5.73
N ASN A 129 -7.04 -4.77 5.68
CA ASN A 129 -7.12 -4.00 4.44
C ASN A 129 -5.73 -3.53 3.99
N ILE A 130 -4.98 -4.47 3.40
CA ILE A 130 -3.61 -4.26 2.90
C ILE A 130 -3.66 -3.60 1.52
N ILE A 131 -2.92 -2.50 1.34
CA ILE A 131 -2.81 -1.82 0.04
C ILE A 131 -1.45 -2.14 -0.59
N SER A 132 -1.44 -2.83 -1.72
CA SER A 132 -0.20 -3.24 -2.39
C SER A 132 0.27 -2.23 -3.43
N ILE A 133 1.54 -1.85 -3.41
CA ILE A 133 2.17 -1.08 -4.50
C ILE A 133 2.83 -2.05 -5.48
N VAL A 134 2.44 -1.97 -6.74
CA VAL A 134 2.96 -2.79 -7.83
C VAL A 134 3.54 -1.87 -8.90
N GLY A 135 4.64 -2.23 -9.54
CA GLY A 135 5.23 -1.45 -10.62
C GLY A 135 6.66 -1.90 -10.92
N ALA A 136 7.12 -1.64 -12.13
CA ALA A 136 8.45 -2.01 -12.58
C ALA A 136 9.55 -1.27 -11.80
N SER A 137 10.79 -1.69 -11.99
CA SER A 137 11.93 -0.97 -11.44
C SER A 137 12.00 0.46 -11.95
N ALA A 138 12.51 1.33 -11.08
CA ALA A 138 12.59 2.78 -11.33
C ALA A 138 11.24 3.48 -11.63
N SER A 139 10.08 2.83 -11.43
CA SER A 139 8.78 3.46 -11.67
C SER A 139 8.39 4.56 -10.67
N GLY A 140 9.25 4.82 -9.68
CA GLY A 140 9.05 5.85 -8.66
C GLY A 140 8.34 5.35 -7.40
N LYS A 141 8.15 4.04 -7.20
CA LYS A 141 7.47 3.45 -6.02
C LYS A 141 7.93 4.02 -4.67
N SER A 142 9.24 3.98 -4.41
CA SER A 142 9.83 4.45 -3.15
C SER A 142 9.61 5.94 -2.91
N VAL A 143 9.74 6.76 -3.97
CA VAL A 143 9.51 8.22 -3.91
C VAL A 143 8.02 8.53 -3.75
N TYR A 144 7.16 7.82 -4.46
CA TYR A 144 5.71 7.92 -4.32
C TYR A 144 5.26 7.52 -2.91
N MET A 145 5.76 6.41 -2.36
CA MET A 145 5.48 5.98 -0.99
C MET A 145 5.90 7.04 0.03
N ALA A 146 7.13 7.57 -0.09
CA ALA A 146 7.63 8.61 0.80
C ALA A 146 6.73 9.86 0.78
N SER A 147 6.37 10.30 -0.43
CA SER A 147 5.51 11.47 -0.64
C SER A 147 4.08 11.25 -0.17
N LEU A 148 3.49 10.08 -0.46
CA LEU A 148 2.16 9.69 0.00
C LEU A 148 2.08 9.70 1.52
N ILE A 149 3.00 9.02 2.22
CA ILE A 149 2.97 8.97 3.68
C ILE A 149 3.16 10.36 4.30
N HIS A 150 4.11 11.14 3.77
CA HIS A 150 4.31 12.51 4.22
C HIS A 150 3.03 13.35 4.05
N THR A 151 2.40 13.31 2.88
CA THR A 151 1.14 14.01 2.61
C THR A 151 0.00 13.51 3.51
N LEU A 152 -0.12 12.20 3.74
CA LEU A 152 -1.12 11.64 4.65
C LEU A 152 -0.96 12.13 6.08
N GLN A 153 0.28 12.17 6.58
CA GLN A 153 0.58 12.60 7.96
C GLN A 153 0.39 14.10 8.16
N GLN A 154 0.79 14.91 7.18
CA GLN A 154 0.78 16.37 7.32
C GLN A 154 -0.58 17.01 6.99
N THR A 155 -1.33 16.48 6.02
CA THR A 155 -2.53 17.14 5.51
C THR A 155 -3.74 16.21 5.36
N THR A 156 -3.63 15.14 4.57
CA THR A 156 -4.80 14.35 4.14
C THR A 156 -5.54 13.73 5.32
N ALA A 157 -4.85 13.12 6.29
CA ALA A 157 -5.54 12.48 7.42
C ALA A 157 -6.42 13.47 8.19
N SER A 158 -5.93 14.70 8.39
CA SER A 158 -6.70 15.77 9.05
C SER A 158 -7.98 16.12 8.27
N ASN A 159 -7.93 16.18 6.95
CA ASN A 159 -9.08 16.45 6.07
C ASN A 159 -10.19 15.39 6.18
N PHE A 160 -9.84 14.17 6.61
CA PHE A 160 -10.76 13.06 6.83
C PHE A 160 -11.05 12.79 8.33
N SER A 161 -10.70 13.72 9.21
CA SER A 161 -10.84 13.54 10.66
C SER A 161 -10.16 12.26 11.17
N ALA A 162 -8.94 12.01 10.70
CA ALA A 162 -8.14 10.84 11.00
C ALA A 162 -6.69 11.22 11.34
N ALA A 163 -5.90 10.21 11.72
CA ALA A 163 -4.45 10.29 11.87
C ALA A 163 -3.80 9.13 11.11
N CYS A 164 -2.69 9.39 10.42
CA CYS A 164 -1.84 8.36 9.83
C CYS A 164 -0.61 8.19 10.74
N MET A 165 -0.41 7.00 11.31
CA MET A 165 0.68 6.75 12.27
C MET A 165 1.43 5.46 11.94
N PRO A 166 2.76 5.41 12.08
CA PRO A 166 3.49 4.15 11.97
C PRO A 166 3.05 3.16 13.06
N LEU A 167 3.12 1.86 12.77
CA LEU A 167 2.70 0.82 13.72
C LEU A 167 3.53 0.83 15.02
N ASN A 168 4.82 1.14 14.92
CA ASN A 168 5.72 1.25 16.06
C ASN A 168 6.84 2.29 15.83
N ALA A 169 7.60 2.58 16.89
CA ALA A 169 8.67 3.57 16.85
C ALA A 169 9.83 3.20 15.92
N GLU A 170 10.11 1.91 15.75
CA GLU A 170 11.19 1.44 14.88
C GLU A 170 10.87 1.71 13.40
N ILE A 171 9.66 1.35 12.97
CA ILE A 171 9.15 1.66 11.63
C ILE A 171 9.18 3.17 11.39
N SER A 172 8.77 3.97 12.39
CA SER A 172 8.83 5.44 12.30
C SER A 172 10.24 5.95 12.06
N ARG A 173 11.23 5.44 12.81
CA ARG A 173 12.62 5.89 12.73
C ARG A 173 13.22 5.50 11.38
N ARG A 174 13.06 4.25 10.97
CA ARG A 174 13.58 3.73 9.70
C ARG A 174 12.99 4.47 8.51
N PHE A 175 11.67 4.68 8.50
CA PHE A 175 11.00 5.40 7.43
C PHE A 175 11.51 6.84 7.32
N ARG A 176 11.58 7.54 8.46
CA ARG A 176 12.07 8.92 8.50
C ARG A 176 13.48 9.04 7.95
N GLN A 177 14.41 8.23 8.45
CA GLN A 177 15.84 8.33 8.10
C GLN A 177 16.13 7.95 6.64
N ASN A 178 15.41 6.95 6.12
CA ASN A 178 15.70 6.36 4.80
C ASN A 178 14.87 6.96 3.67
N TYR A 179 13.70 7.54 3.96
CA TYR A 179 12.75 8.01 2.95
C TYR A 179 12.35 9.48 3.13
N GLU A 180 11.90 9.86 4.33
CA GLU A 180 11.35 11.22 4.56
C GLU A 180 12.44 12.30 4.58
N GLU A 181 13.45 12.20 5.46
CA GLU A 181 14.51 13.20 5.60
C GLU A 181 15.32 13.40 4.30
N PRO A 182 15.72 12.35 3.55
CA PRO A 182 16.42 12.54 2.28
C PRO A 182 15.64 13.43 1.31
N ILE A 183 14.35 13.17 1.12
CA ILE A 183 13.53 13.90 0.14
C ILE A 183 13.13 15.29 0.65
N PHE A 184 12.57 15.37 1.85
CA PHE A 184 11.88 16.58 2.32
C PHE A 184 12.77 17.53 3.12
N GLU A 185 13.86 17.05 3.71
CA GLU A 185 14.77 17.89 4.51
C GLU A 185 16.10 18.14 3.81
N ARG A 186 16.67 17.11 3.16
CA ARG A 186 18.02 17.20 2.57
C ARG A 186 18.02 17.46 1.06
N GLY A 187 16.86 17.37 0.39
CA GLY A 187 16.75 17.57 -1.06
C GLY A 187 17.52 16.55 -1.90
N MET A 188 17.69 15.34 -1.39
CA MET A 188 18.41 14.24 -2.04
C MET A 188 17.44 13.15 -2.49
N MET A 189 17.70 12.57 -3.66
CA MET A 189 17.00 11.37 -4.08
C MET A 189 17.34 10.18 -3.17
N ILE A 190 16.33 9.35 -2.87
CA ILE A 190 16.55 8.07 -2.19
C ILE A 190 17.48 7.23 -3.07
N SER A 191 18.49 6.61 -2.45
CA SER A 191 19.34 5.65 -3.16
C SER A 191 18.49 4.49 -3.67
N THR A 192 18.72 4.06 -4.91
CA THR A 192 18.08 2.85 -5.44
C THR A 192 18.28 1.71 -4.44
N THR A 193 17.19 1.03 -4.06
CA THR A 193 17.24 -0.15 -3.20
C THR A 193 18.25 -1.12 -3.80
N LEU A 194 19.32 -1.42 -3.07
CA LEU A 194 20.35 -2.34 -3.55
C LEU A 194 19.68 -3.67 -3.89
N ARG A 195 20.11 -4.29 -5.00
CA ARG A 195 19.52 -5.50 -5.58
C ARG A 195 19.36 -6.66 -4.60
N ASP A 196 20.18 -6.69 -3.54
CA ASP A 196 20.28 -7.80 -2.59
C ASP A 196 19.70 -7.50 -1.20
N VAL A 197 19.05 -6.34 -1.00
CA VAL A 197 18.51 -5.95 0.31
C VAL A 197 16.98 -5.99 0.29
N VAL A 198 16.42 -7.06 0.82
CA VAL A 198 14.98 -7.15 1.09
C VAL A 198 14.67 -6.23 2.27
N GLN A 199 13.79 -5.25 2.05
CA GLN A 199 13.34 -4.34 3.11
C GLN A 199 12.12 -4.94 3.80
N GLU A 200 12.12 -4.90 5.13
CA GLU A 200 10.89 -5.19 5.88
C GLU A 200 9.76 -4.22 5.49
N PRO A 201 8.49 -4.67 5.53
CA PRO A 201 7.36 -3.82 5.20
C PRO A 201 7.27 -2.59 6.12
N PHE A 202 6.87 -1.46 5.55
CA PHE A 202 6.47 -0.29 6.32
C PHE A 202 4.97 -0.35 6.60
N ILE A 203 4.61 -0.46 7.88
CA ILE A 203 3.22 -0.61 8.30
C ILE A 203 2.76 0.69 8.97
N PHE A 204 1.70 1.28 8.41
CA PHE A 204 1.05 2.47 8.92
C PHE A 204 -0.43 2.19 9.20
N GLN A 205 -1.00 2.90 10.17
CA GLN A 205 -2.41 2.87 10.48
C GLN A 205 -3.03 4.23 10.17
N PHE A 206 -4.07 4.21 9.34
CA PHE A 206 -4.95 5.33 9.14
C PHE A 206 -6.16 5.16 10.06
N ARG A 207 -6.16 5.87 11.19
CA ARG A 207 -7.16 5.75 12.25
C ARG A 207 -8.06 6.97 12.25
N PHE A 208 -9.35 6.76 12.05
CA PHE A 208 -10.37 7.79 12.14
C PHE A 208 -10.61 8.18 13.60
N LYS A 209 -10.99 9.45 13.84
CA LYS A 209 -11.42 9.93 15.15
C LYS A 209 -12.76 9.31 15.57
N ASP A 210 -13.58 8.95 14.60
CA ASP A 210 -14.78 8.14 14.82
C ASP A 210 -14.36 6.69 15.08
N GLU A 211 -14.53 6.23 16.32
CA GLU A 211 -14.15 4.88 16.75
C GLU A 211 -15.01 3.78 16.14
N THR A 212 -16.15 4.14 15.53
CA THR A 212 -16.99 3.17 14.81
C THR A 212 -16.40 2.77 13.46
N ILE A 213 -15.53 3.61 12.90
CA ILE A 213 -14.81 3.31 11.66
C ILE A 213 -13.54 2.54 12.05
N PRO A 214 -13.36 1.30 11.55
CA PRO A 214 -12.16 0.53 11.85
C PRO A 214 -10.90 1.28 11.38
N PRO A 215 -9.72 1.07 12.00
CA PRO A 215 -8.48 1.56 11.42
C PRO A 215 -8.19 0.83 10.10
N LEU A 216 -7.60 1.53 9.14
CA LEU A 216 -7.04 0.96 7.93
C LEU A 216 -5.54 0.71 8.14
N THR A 217 -5.06 -0.49 7.84
CA THR A 217 -3.62 -0.82 7.94
C THR A 217 -2.99 -0.76 6.55
N LEU A 218 -2.24 0.31 6.29
CA LEU A 218 -1.47 0.47 5.06
C LEU A 218 -0.15 -0.28 5.22
N VAL A 219 0.12 -1.24 4.35
CA VAL A 219 1.38 -1.99 4.34
C VAL A 219 2.08 -1.70 3.04
N PHE A 220 3.23 -1.04 3.11
CA PHE A 220 4.04 -0.76 1.94
C PHE A 220 5.22 -1.72 1.91
N PHE A 221 5.28 -2.51 0.85
CA PHE A 221 6.37 -3.42 0.58
C PHE A 221 7.18 -2.87 -0.59
N ASP A 222 8.35 -2.30 -0.29
CA ASP A 222 9.26 -1.79 -1.32
C ASP A 222 10.08 -2.94 -1.90
N VAL A 223 9.51 -3.63 -2.89
CA VAL A 223 10.22 -4.68 -3.62
C VAL A 223 11.04 -4.02 -4.72
N ALA A 224 12.35 -4.29 -4.72
CA ALA A 224 13.20 -4.00 -5.87
C ALA A 224 12.61 -4.72 -7.09
N GLY A 225 12.11 -3.97 -8.08
CA GLY A 225 11.36 -4.54 -9.20
C GLY A 225 12.17 -5.48 -10.11
N GLU A 226 13.50 -5.52 -9.97
CA GLU A 226 14.40 -6.42 -10.71
C GLU A 226 14.64 -7.76 -9.99
N GLY A 227 14.20 -7.91 -8.73
CA GLY A 227 14.34 -9.14 -7.94
C GLY A 227 13.29 -10.22 -8.24
N MET A 228 12.43 -9.99 -9.23
CA MET A 228 11.32 -10.89 -9.61
C MET A 228 11.76 -12.21 -10.29
N VAL A 229 13.04 -12.59 -10.21
CA VAL A 229 13.58 -13.80 -10.85
C VAL A 229 13.79 -14.95 -9.85
N ASP A 230 13.74 -14.66 -8.56
CA ASP A 230 13.91 -15.68 -7.51
C ASP A 230 12.54 -16.12 -6.98
N ASP A 231 12.27 -17.43 -7.07
CA ASP A 231 10.98 -18.06 -6.76
C ASP A 231 10.51 -17.71 -5.34
N ALA A 232 11.42 -17.58 -4.37
CA ALA A 232 11.11 -17.21 -2.99
C ALA A 232 10.57 -15.77 -2.85
N TYR A 233 10.98 -14.86 -3.74
CA TYR A 233 10.50 -13.47 -3.77
C TYR A 233 9.15 -13.37 -4.47
N LEU A 234 8.94 -14.17 -5.51
CA LEU A 234 7.66 -14.28 -6.19
C LEU A 234 6.57 -14.78 -5.23
N ASP A 235 6.88 -15.72 -4.33
CA ASP A 235 5.92 -16.22 -3.33
C ASP A 235 5.44 -15.13 -2.35
N ILE A 236 6.37 -14.31 -1.81
CA ILE A 236 6.02 -13.21 -0.90
C ILE A 236 5.24 -12.13 -1.66
N TYR A 237 5.68 -11.81 -2.87
CA TYR A 237 5.06 -10.81 -3.73
C TYR A 237 3.65 -11.22 -4.17
N ALA A 238 3.47 -12.45 -4.64
CA ALA A 238 2.19 -13.01 -5.02
C ALA A 238 1.25 -13.10 -3.83
N SER A 239 1.73 -13.52 -2.65
CA SER A 239 0.93 -13.58 -1.42
C SER A 239 0.47 -12.20 -0.96
N HIS A 240 1.34 -11.19 -1.06
CA HIS A 240 1.02 -9.80 -0.75
C HIS A 240 -0.11 -9.26 -1.64
N ILE A 241 -0.05 -9.53 -2.95
CA ILE A 241 -1.09 -9.08 -3.89
C ILE A 241 -2.38 -9.89 -3.70
N LYS A 242 -2.28 -11.21 -3.53
CA LYS A 242 -3.43 -12.10 -3.37
C LYS A 242 -4.32 -11.73 -2.19
N ASN A 243 -3.70 -11.31 -1.10
CA ASN A 243 -4.42 -10.91 0.11
C ASN A 243 -4.58 -9.39 0.24
N SER A 244 -4.34 -8.63 -0.84
CA SER A 244 -4.54 -7.18 -0.85
C SER A 244 -6.02 -6.81 -0.96
N ALA A 245 -6.39 -5.72 -0.29
CA ALA A 245 -7.70 -5.11 -0.40
C ALA A 245 -7.74 -4.04 -1.52
N GLY A 246 -6.58 -3.57 -1.97
CA GLY A 246 -6.45 -2.65 -3.09
C GLY A 246 -5.03 -2.62 -3.64
N ILE A 247 -4.91 -2.27 -4.92
CA ILE A 247 -3.63 -2.23 -5.62
C ILE A 247 -3.38 -0.80 -6.13
N LEU A 248 -2.17 -0.32 -5.91
CA LEU A 248 -1.62 0.90 -6.49
C LEU A 248 -0.60 0.48 -7.57
N PHE A 249 -1.01 0.47 -8.83
CA PHE A 249 -0.20 0.04 -9.98
C PHE A 249 0.55 1.24 -10.58
N MET A 250 1.83 1.38 -10.27
CA MET A 250 2.72 2.46 -10.68
C MET A 250 3.27 2.26 -12.09
N VAL A 251 3.07 3.28 -12.93
CA VAL A 251 3.58 3.34 -14.31
C VAL A 251 4.41 4.62 -14.46
N ASP A 252 5.67 4.47 -14.87
CA ASP A 252 6.47 5.62 -15.28
C ASP A 252 6.16 5.95 -16.75
N PRO A 253 5.87 7.22 -17.09
CA PRO A 253 5.72 7.64 -18.49
C PRO A 253 6.82 7.13 -19.44
N MET A 254 8.06 7.01 -18.97
CA MET A 254 9.20 6.54 -19.79
C MET A 254 9.19 5.06 -20.12
N GLN A 255 8.38 4.27 -19.40
CA GLN A 255 8.16 2.86 -19.73
C GLN A 255 7.24 2.69 -20.94
N ILE A 256 6.45 3.72 -21.28
CA ILE A 256 5.59 3.72 -22.46
C ILE A 256 6.41 4.18 -23.67
N LYS A 257 6.64 3.27 -24.62
CA LYS A 257 7.45 3.50 -25.81
C LYS A 257 7.05 4.77 -26.57
N THR A 258 5.74 4.96 -26.82
CA THR A 258 5.23 6.14 -27.55
C THR A 258 5.62 7.46 -26.88
N ILE A 259 5.58 7.51 -25.54
CA ILE A 259 5.98 8.70 -24.77
C ILE A 259 7.49 8.89 -24.89
N ARG A 260 8.27 7.83 -24.68
CA ARG A 260 9.73 7.85 -24.77
C ARG A 260 10.21 8.34 -26.13
N ASP A 261 9.70 7.78 -27.21
CA ASP A 261 10.07 8.14 -28.57
C ASP A 261 9.78 9.64 -28.85
N ARG A 262 8.65 10.16 -28.35
CA ARG A 262 8.33 11.60 -28.47
C ARG A 262 9.24 12.50 -27.65
N LEU A 263 9.58 12.11 -26.42
CA LEU A 263 10.50 12.91 -25.61
C LEU A 263 11.90 12.93 -26.23
N LEU A 264 12.38 11.80 -26.77
CA LEU A 264 13.65 11.73 -27.50
C LEU A 264 13.68 12.67 -28.71
N VAL A 265 12.60 12.72 -29.51
CA VAL A 265 12.50 13.67 -30.64
C VAL A 265 12.55 15.13 -30.18
N ARG A 266 11.91 15.45 -29.05
CA ARG A 266 11.86 16.84 -28.53
C ARG A 266 13.19 17.29 -27.91
N PHE A 267 13.92 16.40 -27.24
CA PHE A 267 15.15 16.73 -26.51
C PHE A 267 16.45 16.38 -27.25
N GLY A 268 16.38 15.68 -28.38
CA GLY A 268 17.54 15.27 -29.17
C GLY A 268 18.38 14.17 -28.50
N ASP A 269 19.63 14.01 -28.94
CA ASP A 269 20.58 12.95 -28.54
C ASP A 269 21.21 13.15 -27.14
N ARG A 270 20.50 13.72 -26.17
CA ARG A 270 20.91 13.71 -24.75
C ARG A 270 20.69 12.31 -24.14
N GLN A 271 21.28 11.29 -24.77
CA GLN A 271 21.13 9.87 -24.45
C GLN A 271 21.67 9.51 -23.05
N GLU A 272 22.50 10.36 -22.44
CA GLU A 272 23.18 10.06 -21.17
C GLU A 272 22.25 10.02 -19.94
N GLU A 273 20.99 10.48 -20.05
CA GLU A 273 20.04 10.54 -18.93
C GLU A 273 18.96 9.44 -18.93
N PHE A 274 18.89 8.59 -19.96
CA PHE A 274 17.83 7.58 -20.09
C PHE A 274 18.38 6.15 -20.00
N PRO A 275 17.92 5.30 -19.06
CA PRO A 275 18.30 3.89 -19.02
C PRO A 275 18.04 3.17 -20.35
N SER A 276 18.94 2.25 -20.69
CA SER A 276 18.92 1.50 -21.95
C SER A 276 17.81 0.46 -22.06
N GLN A 277 17.22 0.07 -20.92
CA GLN A 277 16.14 -0.90 -20.85
C GLN A 277 15.12 -0.44 -19.80
N TYR A 278 13.84 -0.49 -20.18
CA TYR A 278 12.71 -0.26 -19.30
C TYR A 278 11.82 -1.50 -19.40
N ASP A 279 11.45 -2.08 -18.27
CA ASP A 279 10.41 -3.11 -18.23
C ASP A 279 9.10 -2.47 -18.69
N GLU A 280 8.42 -3.10 -19.65
CA GLU A 280 7.16 -2.57 -20.15
C GLU A 280 6.07 -2.82 -19.10
N PRO A 281 5.13 -1.87 -18.86
CA PRO A 281 4.09 -2.05 -17.83
C PRO A 281 3.24 -3.30 -18.07
N ARG A 282 3.11 -3.71 -19.33
CA ARG A 282 2.44 -4.93 -19.75
C ARG A 282 3.12 -6.21 -19.25
N GLU A 283 4.45 -6.25 -19.15
CA GLU A 283 5.17 -7.43 -18.64
C GLU A 283 4.84 -7.70 -17.18
N ILE A 284 4.66 -6.62 -16.40
CA ILE A 284 4.18 -6.71 -15.01
C ILE A 284 2.78 -7.33 -14.96
N VAL A 285 1.87 -6.87 -15.84
CA VAL A 285 0.50 -7.43 -15.91
C VAL A 285 0.55 -8.93 -16.24
N ILE A 286 1.42 -9.35 -17.14
CA ILE A 286 1.63 -10.78 -17.47
C ILE A 286 2.16 -11.56 -16.26
N SER A 287 3.15 -11.01 -15.55
CA SER A 287 3.69 -11.63 -14.33
C SER A 287 2.62 -11.75 -13.24
N LEU A 288 1.82 -10.71 -13.01
CA LEU A 288 0.68 -10.75 -12.09
C LEU A 288 -0.35 -11.81 -12.52
N PHE A 289 -0.56 -11.96 -13.83
CA PHE A 289 -1.42 -13.01 -14.34
C PHE A 289 -0.88 -14.41 -14.06
N GLN A 290 0.38 -14.66 -14.40
CA GLN A 290 1.01 -15.97 -14.23
C GLN A 290 1.08 -16.40 -12.77
N ASN A 291 1.38 -15.48 -11.85
CA ASN A 291 1.67 -15.80 -10.46
C ASN A 291 0.47 -15.63 -9.51
N PHE A 292 -0.59 -14.93 -9.96
CA PHE A 292 -1.72 -14.60 -9.10
C PHE A 292 -3.06 -14.70 -9.84
N ILE A 293 -3.33 -13.82 -10.80
CA ILE A 293 -4.67 -13.63 -11.36
C ILE A 293 -5.14 -14.88 -12.12
N GLY A 294 -4.24 -15.60 -12.79
CA GLY A 294 -4.54 -16.81 -13.54
C GLY A 294 -5.03 -17.98 -12.68
N HIS A 295 -4.76 -17.94 -11.37
CA HIS A 295 -5.22 -18.95 -10.40
C HIS A 295 -6.60 -18.63 -9.79
N GLU A 296 -7.18 -17.47 -10.10
CA GLU A 296 -8.53 -17.10 -9.67
C GLU A 296 -9.60 -17.77 -10.56
N GLU A 297 -10.80 -18.03 -10.02
CA GLU A 297 -11.87 -18.80 -10.69
C GLU A 297 -12.23 -18.30 -12.11
N LYS A 298 -12.06 -17.01 -12.35
CA LYS A 298 -12.40 -16.35 -13.62
C LYS A 298 -11.19 -15.71 -14.30
N SER A 299 -9.98 -16.03 -13.85
CA SER A 299 -8.73 -15.50 -14.38
C SER A 299 -8.69 -13.96 -14.47
N ALA A 300 -9.39 -13.29 -13.55
CA ALA A 300 -9.48 -11.85 -13.41
C ALA A 300 -9.71 -11.50 -11.94
N THR A 301 -9.16 -10.37 -11.49
CA THR A 301 -9.27 -9.89 -10.10
C THR A 301 -10.36 -8.83 -9.94
N ASP A 302 -11.11 -8.94 -8.84
CA ASP A 302 -12.09 -7.94 -8.38
C ASP A 302 -11.47 -6.94 -7.38
N ILE A 303 -10.17 -7.06 -7.08
CA ILE A 303 -9.45 -6.14 -6.20
C ILE A 303 -9.42 -4.75 -6.88
N PRO A 304 -9.87 -3.67 -6.21
CA PRO A 304 -9.79 -2.32 -6.75
C PRO A 304 -8.34 -1.92 -7.04
N THR A 305 -8.07 -1.54 -8.29
CA THR A 305 -6.72 -1.21 -8.77
C THR A 305 -6.67 0.23 -9.29
N ALA A 306 -5.90 1.08 -8.61
CA ALA A 306 -5.57 2.41 -9.08
C ALA A 306 -4.31 2.33 -9.95
N VAL A 307 -4.44 2.58 -11.25
CA VAL A 307 -3.31 2.70 -12.19
C VAL A 307 -2.80 4.13 -12.17
N VAL A 308 -1.56 4.32 -11.75
CA VAL A 308 -1.00 5.62 -11.40
C VAL A 308 0.19 5.95 -12.29
N ILE A 309 0.05 6.98 -13.14
CA ILE A 309 1.18 7.57 -13.85
C ILE A 309 1.98 8.43 -12.86
N THR A 310 3.20 8.02 -12.50
CA THR A 310 3.91 8.51 -11.29
C THR A 310 4.68 9.82 -11.43
N LYS A 311 5.05 10.18 -12.66
CA LYS A 311 5.84 11.37 -12.99
C LYS A 311 5.06 12.27 -13.94
N SER A 312 3.84 12.64 -13.55
CA SER A 312 2.93 13.42 -14.40
C SER A 312 3.54 14.75 -14.84
N ASP A 313 4.50 15.31 -14.10
CA ASP A 313 5.27 16.49 -14.49
C ASP A 313 6.09 16.29 -15.78
N MET A 314 6.55 15.08 -16.10
CA MET A 314 7.19 14.78 -17.39
C MET A 314 6.24 14.98 -18.58
N LEU A 315 4.95 14.79 -18.36
CA LEU A 315 3.93 14.94 -19.39
C LEU A 315 3.77 16.40 -19.82
N GLN A 316 4.33 17.37 -19.10
CA GLN A 316 4.40 18.75 -19.54
C GLN A 316 5.15 18.90 -20.87
N HIS A 317 6.08 17.99 -21.15
CA HIS A 317 6.82 17.93 -22.41
C HIS A 317 6.03 17.33 -23.57
N LEU A 318 4.80 16.87 -23.33
CA LEU A 318 3.87 16.41 -24.36
C LEU A 318 2.72 17.41 -24.60
N LYS A 319 2.78 18.59 -23.96
CA LYS A 319 1.79 19.65 -24.15
C LYS A 319 1.86 20.18 -25.58
N GLU A 320 0.71 20.19 -26.24
CA GLU A 320 0.45 20.77 -27.56
C GLU A 320 -0.86 21.58 -27.49
N GLU A 321 -0.91 22.76 -28.13
CA GLU A 321 -2.08 23.66 -28.06
C GLU A 321 -3.35 23.02 -28.66
N ASP A 322 -3.19 22.28 -29.77
CA ASP A 322 -4.24 21.46 -30.39
C ASP A 322 -4.32 20.02 -29.82
N GLY A 323 -3.64 19.80 -28.70
CA GLY A 323 -3.39 18.56 -27.94
C GLY A 323 -3.93 17.24 -28.51
N GLU A 324 -3.09 16.52 -29.25
CA GLU A 324 -3.34 15.11 -29.61
C GLU A 324 -3.32 14.22 -28.35
N TYR A 325 -2.46 14.53 -27.37
CA TYR A 325 -2.28 13.73 -26.13
C TYR A 325 -2.73 14.47 -24.87
N ILE A 326 -2.05 15.57 -24.53
CA ILE A 326 -2.27 16.31 -23.28
C ILE A 326 -2.32 17.81 -23.58
N ARG A 327 -3.36 18.47 -23.06
CA ARG A 327 -3.54 19.91 -23.19
C ARG A 327 -2.81 20.68 -22.08
N PRO A 328 -2.39 21.93 -22.31
CA PRO A 328 -1.72 22.74 -21.29
C PRO A 328 -2.52 22.92 -19.98
N ASN A 329 -3.86 22.95 -20.06
CA ASN A 329 -4.78 23.13 -18.94
C ASN A 329 -5.31 21.82 -18.32
N SER A 330 -4.69 20.68 -18.67
CA SER A 330 -5.01 19.33 -18.20
C SER A 330 -5.09 19.24 -16.66
N ASN A 331 -5.96 18.34 -16.15
CA ASN A 331 -6.10 18.12 -14.72
C ASN A 331 -4.90 17.39 -14.10
N VAL A 332 -4.09 16.70 -14.91
CA VAL A 332 -2.90 15.96 -14.44
C VAL A 332 -1.83 16.87 -13.82
N PHE A 333 -1.89 18.18 -14.08
CA PHE A 333 -0.97 19.20 -13.56
C PHE A 333 -1.55 20.03 -12.42
N LYS A 334 -2.81 19.80 -12.02
CA LYS A 334 -3.51 20.58 -11.01
C LYS A 334 -3.71 19.74 -9.77
N ASN A 335 -3.29 20.25 -8.62
CA ASN A 335 -3.55 19.60 -7.35
C ASN A 335 -5.02 19.77 -6.94
N VAL A 336 -5.62 18.74 -6.33
CA VAL A 336 -6.97 18.77 -5.76
C VAL A 336 -6.86 18.31 -4.30
N VAL A 337 -7.64 18.96 -3.43
CA VAL A 337 -7.68 18.60 -2.00
C VAL A 337 -9.08 18.11 -1.68
N HIS A 338 -9.21 16.82 -1.40
CA HIS A 338 -10.45 16.22 -0.95
C HIS A 338 -10.64 16.42 0.56
N GLN A 339 -11.89 16.62 0.98
CA GLN A 339 -12.26 16.80 2.39
C GLN A 339 -13.47 15.93 2.73
N ARG A 340 -13.33 15.11 3.77
CA ARG A 340 -14.35 14.19 4.33
C ARG A 340 -14.89 13.10 3.40
N SER A 341 -14.87 13.32 2.09
CA SER A 341 -15.41 12.46 1.04
C SER A 341 -14.56 12.58 -0.22
N LEU A 342 -14.61 11.57 -1.08
CA LEU A 342 -14.06 11.66 -2.42
C LEU A 342 -14.97 12.58 -3.27
N ASP A 343 -14.40 13.60 -3.89
CA ASP A 343 -15.13 14.40 -4.88
C ASP A 343 -15.21 13.58 -6.17
N LEU A 344 -16.40 13.10 -6.49
CA LEU A 344 -16.65 12.23 -7.62
C LEU A 344 -16.54 12.95 -8.95
N ASP A 345 -16.77 14.26 -9.01
CA ASP A 345 -16.66 15.01 -10.26
C ASP A 345 -15.18 15.23 -10.60
N GLU A 346 -14.38 15.65 -9.62
CA GLU A 346 -12.91 15.74 -9.78
C GLU A 346 -12.27 14.39 -10.09
N PHE A 347 -12.71 13.32 -9.40
CA PHE A 347 -12.29 11.96 -9.68
C PHE A 347 -12.63 11.53 -11.13
N ASN A 348 -13.87 11.74 -11.57
CA ASN A 348 -14.28 11.34 -12.93
C ASN A 348 -13.52 12.11 -14.01
N ASN A 349 -13.18 13.38 -13.74
CA ASN A 349 -12.39 14.20 -14.65
C ASN A 349 -10.99 13.63 -14.85
N ILE A 350 -10.25 13.37 -13.75
CA ILE A 350 -8.89 12.80 -13.87
C ILE A 350 -8.93 11.38 -14.44
N ASN A 351 -9.84 10.54 -13.97
CA ASN A 351 -9.96 9.16 -14.41
C ASN A 351 -10.22 9.09 -15.92
N GLY A 352 -11.19 9.86 -16.41
CA GLY A 352 -11.50 9.90 -17.84
C GLY A 352 -10.37 10.49 -18.68
N GLU A 353 -9.67 11.51 -18.18
CA GLU A 353 -8.55 12.12 -18.89
C GLU A 353 -7.35 11.18 -19.02
N VAL A 354 -6.93 10.53 -17.92
CA VAL A 354 -5.80 9.60 -17.92
C VAL A 354 -6.16 8.31 -18.67
N THR A 355 -7.40 7.83 -18.58
CA THR A 355 -7.87 6.69 -19.38
C THR A 355 -7.68 6.94 -20.88
N ARG A 356 -8.21 8.07 -21.39
CA ARG A 356 -8.07 8.44 -22.81
C ARG A 356 -6.62 8.67 -23.21
N PHE A 357 -5.79 9.17 -22.30
CA PHE A 357 -4.36 9.33 -22.53
C PHE A 357 -3.68 7.97 -22.75
N ILE A 358 -3.86 7.02 -21.82
CA ILE A 358 -3.27 5.68 -21.90
C ILE A 358 -3.77 4.95 -23.15
N GLU A 359 -5.07 5.01 -23.48
CA GLU A 359 -5.62 4.43 -24.71
C GLU A 359 -4.93 4.91 -25.99
N LYS A 360 -4.44 6.16 -26.00
CA LYS A 360 -3.72 6.75 -27.15
C LYS A 360 -2.24 6.39 -27.17
N VAL A 361 -1.58 6.33 -26.01
CA VAL A 361 -0.13 6.08 -25.95
C VAL A 361 0.24 4.60 -25.88
N ASP A 362 -0.64 3.76 -25.33
CA ASP A 362 -0.40 2.33 -25.11
C ASP A 362 -1.74 1.54 -25.00
N ARG A 363 -2.39 1.37 -26.15
CA ARG A 363 -3.62 0.58 -26.25
C ARG A 363 -3.46 -0.87 -25.78
N PRO A 364 -2.38 -1.61 -26.14
CA PRO A 364 -2.18 -2.98 -25.68
C PRO A 364 -2.09 -3.10 -24.15
N PHE A 365 -1.43 -2.17 -23.47
CA PHE A 365 -1.39 -2.14 -22.01
C PHE A 365 -2.79 -1.91 -21.41
N LYS A 366 -3.55 -0.95 -21.95
CA LYS A 366 -4.93 -0.68 -21.53
C LYS A 366 -5.83 -1.91 -21.68
N ASP A 367 -5.79 -2.56 -22.84
CA ASP A 367 -6.60 -3.74 -23.12
C ASP A 367 -6.22 -4.90 -22.18
N ALA A 368 -4.93 -5.07 -21.86
CA ALA A 368 -4.49 -6.07 -20.89
C ALA A 368 -5.06 -5.82 -19.48
N LEU A 369 -5.09 -4.56 -19.03
CA LEU A 369 -5.70 -4.19 -17.76
C LEU A 369 -7.21 -4.51 -17.76
N ASP A 370 -7.93 -4.16 -18.83
CA ASP A 370 -9.38 -4.39 -18.93
C ASP A 370 -9.75 -5.88 -18.92
N VAL A 371 -8.86 -6.76 -19.38
CA VAL A 371 -9.08 -8.22 -19.37
C VAL A 371 -8.89 -8.80 -17.96
N TYR A 372 -7.83 -8.39 -17.25
CA TYR A 372 -7.43 -9.04 -16.01
C TYR A 372 -7.92 -8.33 -14.73
N PHE A 373 -8.31 -7.06 -14.81
CA PHE A 373 -8.75 -6.25 -13.68
C PHE A 373 -10.14 -5.68 -13.94
N ARG A 374 -11.10 -5.97 -13.06
CA ARG A 374 -12.50 -5.56 -13.26
C ARG A 374 -12.84 -4.19 -12.68
N ASP A 375 -12.04 -3.71 -11.74
CA ASP A 375 -12.30 -2.48 -10.99
C ASP A 375 -11.07 -1.59 -11.02
N THR A 376 -10.84 -0.95 -12.17
CA THR A 376 -9.69 -0.07 -12.40
C THR A 376 -10.10 1.39 -12.40
N ALA A 377 -9.26 2.25 -11.82
CA ALA A 377 -9.31 3.69 -12.03
C ALA A 377 -7.92 4.23 -12.34
N TYR A 378 -7.85 5.32 -13.10
CA TYR A 378 -6.61 5.86 -13.65
C TYR A 378 -6.31 7.23 -13.05
N PHE A 379 -5.06 7.41 -12.63
CA PHE A 379 -4.59 8.62 -11.96
C PHE A 379 -3.25 9.06 -12.55
N ALA A 380 -2.95 10.34 -12.37
CA ALA A 380 -1.64 10.90 -12.67
C ALA A 380 -1.20 11.74 -11.47
N VAL A 381 0.01 11.47 -10.98
CA VAL A 381 0.59 12.10 -9.81
C VAL A 381 1.99 12.59 -10.13
N SER A 382 2.46 13.59 -9.39
CA SER A 382 3.88 13.92 -9.35
C SER A 382 4.30 13.96 -7.90
N ALA A 383 5.08 12.96 -7.48
CA ALA A 383 5.48 12.81 -6.08
C ALA A 383 6.38 13.95 -5.59
N LEU A 384 7.20 14.53 -6.48
CA LEU A 384 8.12 15.62 -6.16
C LEU A 384 7.62 16.99 -6.64
N GLY A 385 6.72 17.02 -7.63
CA GLY A 385 6.28 18.24 -8.32
C GLY A 385 7.23 18.74 -9.41
N ALA A 386 8.44 18.19 -9.48
CA ALA A 386 9.44 18.47 -10.51
C ALA A 386 10.43 17.29 -10.64
N ASN A 387 11.06 17.17 -11.80
CA ASN A 387 12.12 16.18 -12.00
C ASN A 387 13.43 16.61 -11.32
N PRO A 388 14.08 15.69 -10.58
CA PRO A 388 15.39 15.94 -10.00
C PRO A 388 16.47 16.06 -11.10
N VAL A 389 17.49 16.87 -10.85
CA VAL A 389 18.67 17.03 -11.73
C VAL A 389 19.89 16.50 -11.00
N ASN A 390 20.68 15.60 -11.61
CA ASN A 390 21.85 14.98 -10.97
C ASN A 390 21.56 14.34 -9.61
N LYS A 391 20.41 13.67 -9.47
CA LYS A 391 19.92 13.08 -8.19
C LYS A 391 19.68 14.08 -7.06
N GLN A 392 19.66 15.37 -7.36
CA GLN A 392 19.28 16.44 -6.43
C GLN A 392 17.88 16.93 -6.77
N ILE A 393 17.07 17.12 -5.74
CA ILE A 393 15.74 17.69 -5.86
C ILE A 393 15.92 19.20 -6.01
N THR A 394 15.50 19.74 -7.15
CA THR A 394 15.61 21.16 -7.44
C THR A 394 14.36 21.87 -6.90
N GLY A 395 14.53 22.68 -5.85
CA GLY A 395 13.44 23.47 -5.25
C GLY A 395 12.66 22.74 -4.16
N VAL A 396 11.52 23.32 -3.78
CA VAL A 396 10.65 22.77 -2.72
C VAL A 396 9.82 21.63 -3.29
N VAL A 397 9.82 20.48 -2.61
CA VAL A 397 8.97 19.34 -2.94
C VAL A 397 7.51 19.76 -2.85
N ASN A 398 6.77 19.64 -3.95
CA ASN A 398 5.37 20.02 -4.04
C ASN A 398 4.55 18.89 -4.68
N PRO A 399 4.12 17.90 -3.89
CA PRO A 399 3.39 16.75 -4.43
C PRO A 399 2.08 17.17 -5.09
N ILE A 400 1.78 16.58 -6.25
CA ILE A 400 0.55 16.83 -7.01
C ILE A 400 -0.27 15.54 -7.00
N ARG A 401 -1.49 15.60 -6.43
CA ARG A 401 -2.51 14.53 -6.45
C ARG A 401 -2.04 13.19 -5.84
N VAL A 402 -0.98 13.20 -5.03
CA VAL A 402 -0.29 11.98 -4.57
C VAL A 402 -1.19 11.07 -3.72
N ASP A 403 -2.12 11.65 -2.96
CA ASP A 403 -3.05 10.98 -2.06
C ASP A 403 -4.35 10.52 -2.73
N GLU A 404 -4.73 11.09 -3.88
CA GLU A 404 -5.96 10.76 -4.59
C GLU A 404 -6.15 9.26 -4.91
N PRO A 405 -5.14 8.51 -5.41
CA PRO A 405 -5.28 7.08 -5.64
C PRO A 405 -5.68 6.32 -4.37
N LEU A 406 -5.09 6.69 -3.22
CA LEU A 406 -5.43 6.08 -1.94
C LEU A 406 -6.83 6.50 -1.47
N ILE A 407 -7.20 7.77 -1.63
CA ILE A 407 -8.55 8.27 -1.28
C ILE A 407 -9.62 7.53 -2.10
N TRP A 408 -9.37 7.25 -3.38
CA TRP A 408 -10.25 6.41 -4.17
C TRP A 408 -10.34 4.99 -3.62
N LEU A 409 -9.23 4.38 -3.22
CA LEU A 409 -9.24 3.08 -2.54
C LEU A 409 -10.04 3.12 -1.23
N LEU A 410 -9.93 4.19 -0.43
CA LEU A 410 -10.76 4.37 0.77
C LEU A 410 -12.25 4.37 0.43
N TYR A 411 -12.64 5.04 -0.66
CA TYR A 411 -14.02 5.06 -1.14
C TYR A 411 -14.48 3.67 -1.60
N LYS A 412 -13.65 2.96 -2.38
CA LYS A 412 -13.95 1.59 -2.84
C LYS A 412 -14.08 0.59 -1.69
N LEU A 413 -13.25 0.75 -0.67
CA LEU A 413 -13.26 -0.04 0.56
C LEU A 413 -14.32 0.44 1.57
N GLN A 414 -15.12 1.45 1.23
CA GLN A 414 -16.23 1.98 2.03
C GLN A 414 -15.81 2.58 3.37
N TYR A 415 -14.58 3.08 3.47
CA TYR A 415 -14.11 3.88 4.61
C TYR A 415 -14.61 5.32 4.56
N ILE A 416 -14.87 5.84 3.35
CA ILE A 416 -15.36 7.19 3.12
C ILE A 416 -16.49 7.17 2.09
N GLU A 417 -17.35 8.18 2.13
CA GLU A 417 -18.38 8.39 1.12
C GLU A 417 -17.84 9.15 -0.10
N GLY A 418 -18.58 9.12 -1.20
CA GLY A 418 -18.37 9.98 -2.36
C GLY A 418 -19.37 11.13 -2.37
N SER A 419 -18.92 12.34 -2.69
CA SER A 419 -19.78 13.51 -2.88
C SER A 419 -19.68 14.03 -4.31
N ARG A 420 -20.70 14.74 -4.77
CA ARG A 420 -20.66 15.51 -6.01
C ARG A 420 -20.71 16.98 -5.66
N SER A 421 -20.02 17.80 -6.44
CA SER A 421 -20.08 19.24 -6.29
C SER A 421 -21.54 19.71 -6.49
N LYS A 422 -22.00 20.59 -5.59
CA LYS A 422 -23.37 21.12 -5.60
C LYS A 422 -23.56 22.23 -6.61
#